data_AF-A0A8T1GRC0-F1
#
_entry.id   AF-A0A8T1GRC0-F1
#
_cell.length_a   1.000
_cell.length_b   1.000
_cell.length_c   1.000
_cell.angle_alpha   90.00
_cell.angle_beta   90.00
_cell.angle_gamma   90.00
#
_symmetry.space_group_name_H-M   'P 1'
#
loop_
_entity.id
_entity.type
_entity.pdbx_description
1 polymer ?
#
loop_
_entity_poly.entity_id
_entity_poly.type
_entity_poly.pdbx_seq_one_letter_code
_entity_poly.pdbx_strand_id
1 'polypeptide(L)'
;ESYINSHPDVAEGGVGALWDESQLTEVPTAWVVLKPHLLEKNAADRKSSLKNIQHWIDEQVSGYKRLRGGVWEVGKLPRNATGKILSKEMTEMRQGLCSLDKRFAAKL
;
A
#
# COMPACT_ATOMS: atom_id res chain seq x y z
N GLU A 1 -10.57 -2.76 -0.70
CA GLU A 1 -10.49 -1.51 -1.48
C GLU A 1 -11.46 -0.42 -1.03
N SER A 2 -12.67 -0.74 -0.57
CA SER A 2 -13.57 0.31 -0.01
C SER A 2 -12.93 1.04 1.18
N TYR A 3 -12.37 0.29 2.14
CA TYR A 3 -11.70 0.87 3.31
C TYR A 3 -10.52 1.78 2.93
N ILE A 4 -9.64 1.34 2.02
CA ILE A 4 -8.46 2.15 1.68
C ILE A 4 -8.85 3.50 1.07
N ASN A 5 -9.86 3.52 0.21
CA ASN A 5 -10.32 4.73 -0.47
C ASN A 5 -11.22 5.61 0.40
N SER A 6 -11.61 5.16 1.60
CA SER A 6 -12.35 5.97 2.57
C SER A 6 -11.46 6.61 3.65
N HIS A 7 -10.17 6.26 3.71
CA HIS A 7 -9.25 6.87 4.67
C HIS A 7 -8.98 8.35 4.34
N PRO A 8 -9.00 9.28 5.33
CA PRO A 8 -8.90 10.72 5.09
C PRO A 8 -7.59 11.16 4.41
N ASP A 9 -6.50 10.43 4.61
CA ASP A 9 -5.18 10.73 4.02
C ASP A 9 -4.91 10.08 2.65
N VAL A 10 -5.80 9.20 2.18
CA VAL A 10 -5.64 8.49 0.91
C VAL A 10 -6.42 9.23 -0.17
N ALA A 11 -5.75 9.58 -1.27
CA ALA A 11 -6.39 10.11 -2.46
C ALA A 11 -6.95 8.97 -3.33
N GLU A 12 -6.16 7.91 -3.48
CA GLU A 12 -6.52 6.71 -4.23
C GLU A 12 -5.71 5.52 -3.71
N GLY A 13 -6.31 4.34 -3.63
CA GLY A 13 -5.60 3.13 -3.20
C GLY A 13 -6.05 1.87 -3.93
N GLY A 14 -5.10 0.98 -4.14
CA GLY A 14 -5.29 -0.37 -4.67
C GLY A 14 -4.73 -1.42 -3.72
N VAL A 15 -5.27 -2.64 -3.78
CA VAL A 15 -4.80 -3.77 -2.97
C VAL A 15 -4.33 -4.90 -3.90
N GLY A 16 -3.21 -5.51 -3.55
CA GLY A 16 -2.62 -6.64 -4.28
C GLY A 16 -1.98 -7.64 -3.32
N ALA A 17 -1.54 -8.76 -3.88
CA ALA A 17 -0.86 -9.82 -3.13
C ALA A 17 0.65 -9.69 -3.34
N LEU A 18 1.42 -9.60 -2.25
CA LEU A 18 2.88 -9.50 -2.29
C LEU A 18 3.50 -10.77 -1.71
N TRP A 19 4.47 -11.35 -2.41
CA TRP A 19 5.21 -12.50 -1.89
C TRP A 19 6.02 -12.13 -0.64
N ASP A 20 5.79 -12.85 0.45
CA ASP A 20 6.55 -12.77 1.69
C ASP A 20 7.40 -14.04 1.86
N GLU A 21 8.71 -13.92 1.59
CA GLU A 21 9.66 -15.03 1.70
C GLU A 21 9.73 -15.63 3.10
N SER A 22 9.54 -14.84 4.16
CA SER A 22 9.60 -15.36 5.54
C SER A 22 8.42 -16.26 5.89
N GLN A 23 7.30 -16.10 5.18
CA GLN A 23 6.08 -16.88 5.36
C GLN A 23 5.83 -17.85 4.21
N LEU A 24 6.66 -17.81 3.15
CA LEU A 24 6.52 -18.58 1.91
C LEU A 24 5.09 -18.49 1.33
N THR A 25 4.50 -17.30 1.40
CA THR A 25 3.11 -17.06 0.97
C THR A 25 2.92 -15.64 0.49
N GLU A 26 1.80 -15.38 -0.19
CA GLU A 26 1.42 -14.03 -0.55
C GLU A 26 0.62 -13.38 0.60
N VAL A 27 0.95 -12.12 0.88
CA VAL A 27 0.27 -11.32 1.89
C VAL A 27 -0.47 -10.15 1.25
N PRO A 28 -1.64 -9.75 1.77
CA PRO A 28 -2.32 -8.54 1.33
C PRO A 28 -1.44 -7.31 1.55
N THR A 29 -1.35 -6.47 0.53
CA THR A 29 -0.54 -5.26 0.50
C THR A 29 -1.31 -4.15 -0.19
N ALA A 30 -1.13 -2.94 0.31
CA ALA A 30 -1.76 -1.75 -0.23
C ALA A 30 -0.74 -0.87 -0.97
N TRP A 31 -1.20 -0.23 -2.03
CA TRP A 31 -0.49 0.87 -2.70
C TRP A 31 -1.40 2.09 -2.68
N VAL A 32 -0.90 3.21 -2.17
CA VAL A 32 -1.69 4.43 -1.98
C VAL A 32 -1.00 5.64 -2.59
N VAL A 33 -1.83 6.48 -3.21
CA VAL A 33 -1.51 7.87 -3.50
C VAL A 33 -1.96 8.68 -2.29
N LEU A 34 -1.01 9.35 -1.63
CA LEU A 34 -1.30 10.23 -0.50
C LEU A 34 -1.91 11.54 -0.99
N LYS A 35 -2.75 12.16 -0.17
CA LYS A 35 -3.28 13.50 -0.45
C LYS A 35 -2.19 14.58 -0.42
N PRO A 36 -2.38 15.72 -1.12
CA PRO A 36 -1.35 16.75 -1.28
C PRO A 36 -0.75 17.28 0.03
N HIS A 37 -1.54 17.42 1.09
CA HIS A 37 -1.06 17.93 2.39
C HIS A 37 0.00 17.05 3.04
N LEU A 38 0.09 15.77 2.66
CA LEU A 38 1.12 14.85 3.12
C LEU A 38 2.36 14.85 2.21
N LEU A 39 2.22 15.18 0.93
CA LEU A 39 3.34 15.16 -0.01
C LEU A 39 4.38 16.24 0.32
N GLU A 40 3.96 17.35 0.94
CA GLU A 40 4.84 18.41 1.43
C GLU A 40 5.58 18.05 2.73
N LYS A 41 5.16 16.97 3.40
CA LYS A 41 5.79 16.51 4.65
C LYS A 41 7.09 15.78 4.35
N ASN A 42 7.98 15.73 5.33
CA ASN A 42 9.21 14.95 5.24
C ASN A 42 8.90 13.43 5.19
N ALA A 43 9.91 12.62 4.83
CA ALA A 43 9.74 11.19 4.66
C ALA A 43 9.31 10.46 5.96
N ALA A 44 9.74 10.92 7.13
CA ALA A 44 9.38 10.30 8.41
C ALA A 44 7.90 10.51 8.75
N ASP A 45 7.37 11.71 8.51
CA ASP A 45 5.97 12.04 8.70
C ASP A 45 5.06 11.28 7.73
N ARG A 46 5.47 11.20 6.45
CA ARG A 46 4.73 10.39 5.45
C ARG A 46 4.72 8.92 5.83
N LYS A 47 5.87 8.37 6.25
CA LYS A 47 5.94 6.98 6.72
C LYS A 47 5.07 6.72 7.95
N SER A 48 5.00 7.68 8.88
CA SER A 48 4.11 7.61 10.03
C SER A 48 2.64 7.61 9.60
N SER A 49 2.30 8.41 8.58
CA SER A 49 0.96 8.41 7.98
C SER A 49 0.63 7.06 7.33
N LEU A 50 1.57 6.42 6.63
CA LEU A 50 1.40 5.07 6.08
C LEU A 50 1.15 4.02 7.18
N LYS A 51 1.86 4.13 8.31
CA LYS A 51 1.63 3.27 9.48
C LYS A 51 0.22 3.46 10.06
N ASN A 52 -0.24 4.71 10.15
CA ASN A 52 -1.59 5.03 10.62
C ASN A 52 -2.67 4.47 9.67
N ILE A 53 -2.49 4.64 8.35
CA ILE A 53 -3.38 4.08 7.33
C ILE A 53 -3.47 2.55 7.48
N GLN A 54 -2.32 1.89 7.63
CA GLN A 54 -2.29 0.44 7.82
C GLN A 54 -3.09 0.01 9.05
N HIS A 55 -2.82 0.63 10.20
CA HIS A 55 -3.47 0.30 11.46
C HIS A 55 -4.99 0.49 11.37
N TRP A 56 -5.42 1.64 10.86
CA TRP A 56 -6.84 1.96 10.70
C TRP A 56 -7.57 0.94 9.83
N ILE A 57 -6.97 0.48 8.73
CA ILE A 57 -7.55 -0.57 7.87
C ILE A 57 -7.58 -1.91 8.61
N ASP A 58 -6.50 -2.28 9.29
CA ASP A 58 -6.35 -3.58 9.97
C ASP A 58 -7.34 -3.77 11.13
N GLU A 59 -7.84 -2.68 11.72
CA GLU A 59 -8.91 -2.67 12.73
C GLU A 59 -10.30 -2.94 12.14
N GLN A 60 -10.53 -2.64 10.86
CA GLN A 60 -11.82 -2.78 10.20
C GLN A 60 -12.00 -4.12 9.48
N VAL A 61 -10.96 -4.94 9.43
CA VAL A 61 -10.96 -6.20 8.67
C VAL A 61 -10.53 -7.38 9.53
N SER A 62 -11.04 -8.56 9.16
CA SER A 62 -10.62 -9.84 9.76
C SER A 62 -9.13 -10.09 9.53
N GLY A 63 -8.47 -10.80 10.46
CA GLY A 63 -7.01 -10.99 10.47
C GLY A 63 -6.38 -11.40 9.14
N TYR A 64 -6.99 -12.31 8.37
CA TYR A 64 -6.45 -12.75 7.07
C TYR A 64 -6.47 -11.68 5.97
N LYS A 65 -7.31 -10.65 6.10
CA LYS A 65 -7.43 -9.50 5.18
C LYS A 65 -6.52 -8.32 5.56
N ARG A 66 -5.84 -8.39 6.71
CA ARG A 66 -4.92 -7.36 7.17
C ARG A 66 -3.77 -7.18 6.19
N LEU A 67 -3.30 -5.94 6.08
CA LEU A 67 -2.26 -5.49 5.15
C LEU A 67 -0.87 -5.89 5.65
N ARG A 68 -0.65 -7.20 5.77
CA ARG A 68 0.59 -7.80 6.30
C ARG A 68 1.82 -7.50 5.44
N GLY A 69 1.63 -7.17 4.17
CA GLY A 69 2.71 -6.68 3.30
C GLY A 69 2.92 -5.16 3.34
N GLY A 70 2.16 -4.46 4.18
CA GLY A 70 2.26 -3.03 4.42
C GLY A 70 1.45 -2.17 3.46
N VAL A 71 1.71 -0.87 3.55
CA VAL A 71 1.14 0.19 2.71
C VAL A 71 2.29 0.93 2.04
N TRP A 72 2.34 0.86 0.72
CA TRP A 72 3.35 1.52 -0.12
C TRP A 72 2.84 2.86 -0.64
N GLU A 73 3.67 3.90 -0.50
CA GLU A 73 3.47 5.18 -1.15
C GLU A 73 3.82 5.07 -2.65
N VAL A 74 2.88 5.47 -3.50
CA VAL A 74 3.07 5.59 -4.95
C VAL A 74 2.58 6.95 -5.44
N GLY A 75 3.24 7.49 -6.47
CA GLY A 75 2.81 8.75 -7.07
C GLY A 75 1.53 8.62 -7.91
N LYS A 76 1.28 7.44 -8.48
CA LYS A 76 0.07 7.10 -9.24
C LYS A 76 -0.11 5.59 -9.30
N LEU A 77 -1.34 5.13 -9.50
CA LEU A 77 -1.63 3.72 -9.74
C LEU A 77 -1.58 3.40 -11.25
N PRO A 78 -0.99 2.26 -11.66
CA PRO A 78 -0.88 1.87 -13.06
C PRO A 78 -2.25 1.45 -13.57
N ARG A 79 -2.64 1.95 -14.75
CA ARG A 79 -3.97 1.72 -15.32
C ARG A 79 -3.87 1.40 -16.81
N ASN A 80 -4.79 0.57 -17.29
CA ASN A 80 -4.96 0.33 -18.72
C ASN A 80 -5.71 1.48 -19.41
N ALA A 81 -5.90 1.36 -20.74
CA ALA A 81 -6.64 2.34 -21.54
C ALA A 81 -8.10 2.55 -21.10
N THR A 82 -8.71 1.60 -20.40
CA THR A 82 -10.09 1.73 -19.87
C THR A 82 -10.12 2.22 -18.42
N GLY A 83 -8.99 2.65 -17.88
CA GLY A 83 -8.87 3.15 -16.51
C GLY A 83 -8.84 2.07 -15.44
N LYS A 84 -8.82 0.77 -15.76
CA LYS A 84 -8.71 -0.30 -14.77
C LYS A 84 -7.29 -0.36 -14.20
N ILE A 85 -7.16 -0.47 -12.87
CA ILE A 85 -5.86 -0.66 -12.21
C ILE A 85 -5.24 -2.00 -12.62
N LEU A 86 -3.95 -1.96 -12.97
CA LEU A 86 -3.17 -3.12 -13.37
C LEU A 86 -2.49 -3.72 -12.13
N SER A 87 -3.17 -4.68 -11.49
CA SER A 87 -2.71 -5.27 -10.22
C SER A 87 -1.29 -5.85 -10.30
N LYS A 88 -0.91 -6.46 -11.42
CA LYS A 88 0.44 -7.02 -11.62
C LYS A 88 1.51 -5.91 -11.58
N GLU A 89 1.35 -4.88 -12.40
CA GLU A 89 2.27 -3.73 -12.43
C GLU A 89 2.30 -2.99 -11.09
N MET A 90 1.15 -2.85 -10.44
CA MET A 90 1.05 -2.22 -9.12
C MET A 90 1.91 -2.97 -8.09
N THR A 91 1.89 -4.31 -8.09
CA THR A 91 2.70 -5.10 -7.14
C THR A 91 4.21 -4.94 -7.33
N GLU A 92 4.65 -4.46 -8.49
CA GLU A 92 6.05 -4.18 -8.78
C GLU A 92 6.50 -2.81 -8.25
N MET A 93 5.57 -1.88 -7.97
CA MET A 93 5.84 -0.51 -7.50
C MET A 93 6.26 -0.44 -6.03
N ARG A 94 7.48 -0.90 -5.74
CA ARG A 94 8.02 -1.05 -4.37
C ARG A 94 9.27 -0.20 -4.11
N GLN A 95 9.39 0.91 -4.82
CA GLN A 95 10.54 1.84 -4.71
C GLN A 95 10.27 3.01 -3.74
N GLY A 96 9.00 3.23 -3.37
CA GLY A 96 8.58 4.31 -2.48
C GLY A 96 8.72 4.00 -0.99
N LEU A 97 8.19 4.89 -0.15
CA LEU A 97 8.07 4.62 1.29
C LEU A 97 7.08 3.49 1.56
N CYS A 98 7.36 2.70 2.58
CA CYS A 98 6.45 1.66 3.08
C CYS A 98 6.19 1.87 4.56
N SER A 99 4.97 1.53 5.01
CA SER A 99 4.60 1.51 6.43
C SER A 99 5.49 0.55 7.23
N LEU A 100 5.98 -0.53 6.62
CA LEU A 100 6.84 -1.51 7.26
C LEU A 100 8.32 -1.12 7.13
N ASP A 101 9.08 -1.48 8.15
CA ASP A 101 10.56 -1.41 8.14
C ASP A 101 11.19 -2.65 7.46
N LYS A 102 10.37 -3.66 7.17
CA LYS A 102 10.75 -4.91 6.50
C LYS A 102 10.99 -4.67 5.01
N ARG A 103 12.05 -5.29 4.47
CA ARG A 103 12.29 -5.37 3.02
C ARG A 103 11.58 -6.60 2.44
N PHE A 104 10.89 -6.41 1.33
CA PHE A 104 10.35 -7.51 0.52
C PHE A 104 11.27 -7.70 -0.69
N ALA A 105 11.75 -8.93 -0.90
CA ALA A 105 12.60 -9.23 -2.05
C ALA A 105 11.86 -8.95 -3.36
N ALA A 106 12.60 -8.51 -4.39
CA ALA A 106 12.04 -8.51 -5.74
C ALA A 106 11.79 -9.96 -6.17
N LYS A 107 10.64 -10.24 -6.78
CA LYS A 107 10.36 -11.56 -7.34
C LYS A 107 11.45 -11.82 -8.40
N LEU A 108 12.23 -12.89 -8.22
CA LEU A 108 13.24 -13.36 -9.19
C LEU A 108 12.60 -13.63 -10.56
#